data_AF-A0A7C7KVV2-F1
#
_entry.id   AF-A0A7C7KVV2-F1
#
_cell.length_a   1.000
_cell.length_b   1.000
_cell.length_c   1.000
_cell.angle_alpha   90.00
_cell.angle_beta   90.00
_cell.angle_gamma   90.00
#
_symmetry.space_group_name_H-M   'P 1'
#
loop_
_entity.id
_entity.type
_entity.pdbx_description
1 polymer ?
#
loop_
_entity_poly.entity_id
_entity_poly.type
_entity_poly.pdbx_seq_one_letter_code
_entity_poly.pdbx_strand_id
1 'polypeptide(L)'
;NPDAVVVVTGCYAQVKPEELGKLEEVDLVVGNTHKGELLKLVGEFLENREKRVIVGEIFKQREFWGFDTLLYFEGCRPFLKVQEGCNKFCTFCVIPYARGKVRSAPRDRVIRHVQALAERGFKEIVLSGTQLSQYGWDIGSSLYELLLDILKVKGIEIIRLSSMHVAELDHRLLDLIVSEDRIAPHFHLSLQSASDRVLKLMERGYTAGEFEEIVGYILSRRGNTAIGTDIIAGFPTESEKDFEETLTFVERVPFAYLHVFPYSDRPFTKASSLKPKVPEAVKKERVKLLLEVDERKREEFRRKNVGKRLRAIVLGNGKALTENYLEVEVKGHTPGELIEVVL
;
A
#
# COMPACT_ATOMS: atom_id res chain seq x y z
N ASN A 1 6.44 25.72 21.35
CA ASN A 1 6.68 26.90 20.52
C ASN A 1 5.32 27.54 20.25
N PRO A 2 4.90 28.54 21.04
CA PRO A 2 3.56 29.11 20.98
C PRO A 2 3.28 29.92 19.69
N ASP A 3 4.32 30.39 19.00
CA ASP A 3 4.20 31.17 17.76
C ASP A 3 4.18 30.31 16.49
N ALA A 4 4.23 28.98 16.65
CA ALA A 4 4.23 28.05 15.53
C ALA A 4 2.85 28.01 14.86
N VAL A 5 2.83 28.04 13.53
CA VAL A 5 1.60 27.81 12.75
C VAL A 5 1.33 26.31 12.68
N VAL A 6 0.16 25.89 13.13
CA VAL A 6 -0.27 24.50 13.14
C VAL A 6 -1.25 24.24 12.00
N VAL A 7 -0.80 23.49 11.01
CA VAL A 7 -1.62 23.09 9.86
C VAL A 7 -1.93 21.60 9.90
N VAL A 8 -3.21 21.25 9.89
CA VAL A 8 -3.66 19.86 9.77
C VAL A 8 -4.07 19.58 8.33
N THR A 9 -3.43 18.57 7.72
CA THR A 9 -3.72 18.17 6.33
C THR A 9 -3.78 16.65 6.17
N GLY A 10 -4.15 16.18 4.98
CA GLY A 10 -4.20 14.77 4.62
C GLY A 10 -5.62 14.18 4.63
N CYS A 11 -5.69 12.85 4.71
CA CYS A 11 -6.96 12.12 4.61
C CYS A 11 -7.95 12.51 5.71
N TYR A 12 -7.50 12.69 6.96
CA TYR A 12 -8.39 13.05 8.07
C TYR A 12 -8.98 14.46 7.88
N ALA A 13 -8.16 15.43 7.49
CA ALA A 13 -8.59 16.77 7.13
C ALA A 13 -9.62 16.79 5.99
N GLN A 14 -9.50 15.88 5.02
CA GLN A 14 -10.47 15.78 3.92
C GLN A 14 -11.83 15.20 4.36
N VAL A 15 -11.86 14.26 5.30
CA VAL A 15 -13.10 13.54 5.66
C VAL A 15 -13.79 14.11 6.90
N LYS A 16 -13.05 14.70 7.84
CA LYS A 16 -13.58 15.31 9.07
C LYS A 16 -13.00 16.71 9.31
N PRO A 17 -13.14 17.64 8.36
CA PRO A 17 -12.55 18.97 8.48
C PRO A 17 -13.11 19.79 9.64
N GLU A 18 -14.42 19.72 9.87
CA GLU A 18 -15.09 20.51 10.93
C GLU A 18 -14.67 20.09 12.34
N GLU A 19 -14.34 18.81 12.54
CA GLU A 19 -13.84 18.32 13.82
C GLU A 19 -12.49 18.94 14.15
N LEU A 20 -11.61 19.02 13.14
CA LEU A 20 -10.28 19.61 13.28
C LEU A 20 -10.33 21.13 13.40
N GLY A 21 -11.27 21.79 12.71
CA GLY A 21 -11.42 23.24 12.77
C GLY A 21 -11.91 23.76 14.12
N LYS A 22 -12.41 22.88 14.99
CA LYS A 22 -12.81 23.20 16.37
C LYS A 22 -11.66 23.15 17.36
N LEU A 23 -10.51 22.60 16.98
CA LEU A 23 -9.34 22.50 17.85
C LEU A 23 -8.67 23.87 17.95
N GLU A 24 -8.51 24.37 19.18
CA GLU A 24 -7.91 25.68 19.43
C GLU A 24 -6.44 25.74 18.99
N GLU A 25 -5.75 24.62 19.00
CA GLU A 25 -4.35 24.52 18.60
C GLU A 25 -4.18 24.47 17.08
N VAL A 26 -5.26 24.36 16.30
CA VAL A 26 -5.19 24.27 14.84
C VAL A 26 -5.47 25.64 14.22
N ASP A 27 -4.56 26.08 13.37
CA ASP A 27 -4.66 27.34 12.64
C ASP A 27 -5.31 27.15 11.26
N LEU A 28 -4.91 26.09 10.55
CA LEU A 28 -5.43 25.77 9.22
C LEU A 28 -5.78 24.29 9.13
N VAL A 29 -6.93 24.00 8.52
CA VAL A 29 -7.30 22.65 8.09
C VAL A 29 -7.33 22.63 6.57
N VAL A 30 -6.43 21.86 5.95
CA VAL A 30 -6.29 21.81 4.48
C VAL A 30 -6.53 20.39 3.98
N GLY A 31 -7.64 20.17 3.30
CA GLY A 31 -7.97 18.87 2.70
C GLY A 31 -7.02 18.47 1.57
N ASN A 32 -7.06 17.19 1.16
CA ASN A 32 -6.27 16.69 0.04
C ASN A 32 -6.54 17.44 -1.27
N THR A 33 -7.73 18.02 -1.42
CA THR A 33 -8.13 18.87 -2.55
C THR A 33 -7.27 20.11 -2.77
N HIS A 34 -6.66 20.66 -1.72
CA HIS A 34 -5.88 21.92 -1.78
C HIS A 34 -4.45 21.73 -1.30
N LYS A 35 -3.98 20.47 -1.23
CA LYS A 35 -2.64 20.15 -0.71
C LYS A 35 -1.51 20.81 -1.50
N GLY A 36 -1.71 21.04 -2.80
CA GLY A 36 -0.77 21.76 -3.66
C GLY A 36 -0.62 23.25 -3.32
N GLU A 37 -1.62 23.85 -2.66
CA GLU A 37 -1.64 25.27 -2.29
C GLU A 37 -1.14 25.53 -0.86
N LEU A 38 -0.64 24.50 -0.17
CA LEU A 38 -0.31 24.57 1.27
C LEU A 38 0.61 25.76 1.61
N LEU A 39 1.66 25.99 0.82
CA LEU A 39 2.61 27.09 1.05
C LEU A 39 1.95 28.47 0.90
N LYS A 40 1.08 28.61 -0.11
CA LYS A 40 0.31 29.85 -0.33
C LYS A 40 -0.65 30.09 0.83
N LEU A 41 -1.37 29.06 1.27
CA LEU A 41 -2.32 29.15 2.37
C LEU A 41 -1.65 29.49 3.71
N VAL A 42 -0.46 28.93 3.96
CA VAL A 42 0.35 29.29 5.14
C VAL A 42 0.82 30.74 5.05
N GLY A 43 1.23 31.21 3.86
CA GLY A 43 1.58 32.62 3.64
C GLY A 43 0.42 33.57 3.95
N GLU A 44 -0.77 33.30 3.41
CA GLU A 44 -2.00 34.06 3.69
C GLU A 44 -2.34 34.09 5.20
N PHE A 45 -2.14 32.97 5.89
CA PHE A 45 -2.34 32.91 7.34
C PHE A 45 -1.33 33.76 8.12
N LEU A 46 -0.06 33.75 7.74
CA LEU A 46 0.98 34.53 8.41
C LEU A 46 0.69 36.04 8.33
N GLU A 47 0.07 36.50 7.24
CA GLU A 47 -0.35 37.88 7.03
C GLU A 47 -1.62 38.24 7.82
N ASN A 48 -2.67 37.41 7.73
CA ASN A 48 -4.01 37.78 8.20
C ASN A 48 -4.41 37.16 9.55
N ARG A 49 -3.70 36.12 9.99
CA ARG A 49 -3.97 35.33 11.22
C ARG A 49 -5.38 34.76 11.32
N GLU A 50 -6.04 34.59 10.18
CA GLU A 50 -7.40 34.07 10.08
C GLU A 50 -7.39 32.54 9.99
N LYS A 51 -7.99 31.88 10.98
CA LYS A 51 -8.15 30.43 10.96
C LYS A 51 -9.13 29.98 9.89
N ARG A 52 -8.75 28.99 9.09
CA ARG A 52 -9.55 28.56 7.92
C ARG A 52 -9.61 27.05 7.77
N VAL A 53 -10.78 26.58 7.37
CA VAL A 53 -11.02 25.19 6.96
C VAL A 53 -11.23 25.17 5.44
N ILE A 54 -10.30 24.56 4.72
CA ILE A 54 -10.22 24.61 3.26
C ILE A 54 -10.28 23.19 2.73
N VAL A 55 -11.48 22.78 2.33
CA VAL A 55 -11.77 21.46 1.77
C VAL A 55 -12.73 21.60 0.61
N GLY A 56 -12.36 21.05 -0.54
CA GLY A 56 -13.21 20.97 -1.73
C GLY A 56 -13.78 19.58 -1.96
N GLU A 57 -14.54 19.44 -3.05
CA GLU A 57 -15.08 18.16 -3.52
C GLU A 57 -13.99 17.26 -4.12
N ILE A 58 -13.54 16.27 -3.35
CA ILE A 58 -12.47 15.35 -3.75
C ILE A 58 -12.77 14.55 -5.02
N PHE A 59 -14.04 14.30 -5.35
CA PHE A 59 -14.42 13.56 -6.55
C PHE A 59 -14.35 14.40 -7.84
N LYS A 60 -14.26 15.73 -7.73
CA LYS A 60 -14.02 16.63 -8.86
C LYS A 60 -12.53 16.77 -9.19
N GLN A 61 -11.64 16.28 -8.32
CA GLN A 61 -10.20 16.32 -8.56
C GLN A 61 -9.80 15.37 -9.69
N ARG A 62 -9.09 15.92 -10.67
CA ARG A 62 -8.58 15.20 -11.84
C ARG A 62 -7.06 15.19 -11.93
N GLU A 63 -6.41 16.15 -11.29
CA GLU A 63 -4.96 16.30 -11.39
C GLU A 63 -4.21 15.48 -10.34
N PHE A 64 -3.13 14.85 -10.77
CA PHE A 64 -2.20 14.15 -9.91
C PHE A 64 -1.11 15.14 -9.44
N TRP A 65 -1.34 15.77 -8.31
CA TRP A 65 -0.48 16.82 -7.77
C TRP A 65 0.85 16.29 -7.21
N GLY A 66 1.94 17.03 -7.46
CA GLY A 66 3.19 16.87 -6.73
C GLY A 66 4.01 15.62 -7.07
N PHE A 67 3.77 14.96 -8.21
CA PHE A 67 4.62 13.85 -8.64
C PHE A 67 6.09 14.25 -8.72
N ASP A 68 6.36 15.42 -9.30
CA ASP A 68 7.72 15.88 -9.57
C ASP A 68 8.50 16.26 -8.29
N THR A 69 7.79 16.53 -7.19
CA THR A 69 8.37 17.07 -5.95
C THR A 69 8.36 16.10 -4.78
N LEU A 70 7.63 14.98 -4.87
CA LEU A 70 7.41 14.05 -3.75
C LEU A 70 8.09 12.71 -4.00
N LEU A 71 9.39 12.66 -3.70
CA LEU A 71 10.13 11.42 -3.48
C LEU A 71 10.18 11.12 -1.99
N TYR A 72 9.60 10.01 -1.59
CA TYR A 72 9.77 9.47 -0.23
C TYR A 72 10.91 8.44 -0.26
N PHE A 73 11.72 8.41 0.80
CA PHE A 73 12.81 7.45 0.93
C PHE A 73 12.61 6.62 2.19
N GLU A 74 12.67 5.30 2.05
CA GLU A 74 12.81 4.37 3.17
C GLU A 74 14.26 3.87 3.18
N GLY A 75 15.10 4.46 4.04
CA GLY A 75 16.55 4.31 3.92
C GLY A 75 17.02 4.79 2.55
N CYS A 76 17.68 3.92 1.78
CA CYS A 76 18.14 4.23 0.43
C CYS A 76 17.15 3.85 -0.70
N ARG A 77 15.92 3.49 -0.37
CA ARG A 77 14.91 3.03 -1.35
C ARG A 77 13.94 4.17 -1.70
N PRO A 78 14.00 4.72 -2.92
CA PRO A 78 13.05 5.72 -3.39
C PRO A 78 11.68 5.11 -3.67
N PHE A 79 10.64 5.69 -3.08
CA PHE A 79 9.24 5.41 -3.36
C PHE A 79 8.70 6.44 -4.34
N LEU A 80 8.34 5.96 -5.52
CA LEU A 80 7.68 6.71 -6.57
C LEU A 80 6.17 6.49 -6.44
N LYS A 81 5.46 7.48 -5.91
CA LYS A 81 4.00 7.45 -5.87
C LYS A 81 3.47 7.72 -7.28
N VAL A 82 3.17 6.67 -8.04
CA VAL A 82 2.70 6.77 -9.43
C VAL A 82 1.18 6.86 -9.56
N GLN A 83 0.45 6.60 -8.48
CA GLN A 83 -1.01 6.53 -8.48
C GLN A 83 -1.62 6.99 -7.13
N GLU A 84 -2.74 7.71 -7.18
CA GLU A 84 -3.53 8.09 -6.00
C GLU A 84 -5.03 7.93 -6.22
N GLY A 85 -5.77 7.74 -5.13
CA GLY A 85 -7.21 7.53 -5.16
C GLY A 85 -7.55 6.07 -5.44
N CYS A 86 -8.83 5.75 -5.47
CA CYS A 86 -9.27 4.39 -5.74
C CYS A 86 -10.69 4.41 -6.30
N ASN A 87 -10.94 3.63 -7.34
CA ASN A 87 -12.28 3.47 -7.92
C ASN A 87 -13.08 2.33 -7.27
N LYS A 88 -12.50 1.59 -6.30
CA LYS A 88 -13.20 0.56 -5.53
C LYS A 88 -13.79 1.16 -4.26
N PHE A 89 -15.09 0.94 -4.07
CA PHE A 89 -15.85 1.40 -2.90
C PHE A 89 -16.10 0.25 -1.91
N CYS A 90 -15.01 -0.44 -1.51
CA CYS A 90 -15.12 -1.49 -0.50
C CYS A 90 -15.83 -0.95 0.75
N THR A 91 -16.73 -1.73 1.33
CA THR A 91 -17.72 -1.18 2.27
C THR A 91 -17.10 -0.60 3.54
N PHE A 92 -15.90 -1.03 3.93
CA PHE A 92 -15.13 -0.52 5.08
C PHE A 92 -14.17 0.64 4.74
N CYS A 93 -13.97 0.97 3.46
CA CYS A 93 -12.87 1.80 3.02
C CYS A 93 -13.28 3.28 2.89
N VAL A 94 -12.64 4.15 3.66
CA VAL A 94 -12.86 5.60 3.58
C VAL A 94 -12.07 6.28 2.44
N ILE A 95 -11.11 5.57 1.84
CA ILE A 95 -10.14 6.13 0.90
C ILE A 95 -10.80 6.82 -0.30
N PRO A 96 -11.86 6.29 -0.95
CA PRO A 96 -12.50 7.02 -2.05
C PRO A 96 -13.01 8.42 -1.63
N TYR A 97 -13.47 8.57 -0.40
CA TYR A 97 -13.93 9.86 0.15
C TYR A 97 -12.78 10.75 0.64
N ALA A 98 -11.60 10.17 0.93
CA ALA A 98 -10.43 10.92 1.37
C ALA A 98 -9.51 11.33 0.23
N ARG A 99 -9.42 10.51 -0.83
CA ARG A 99 -8.46 10.66 -1.94
C ARG A 99 -9.13 10.69 -3.31
N GLY A 100 -10.45 10.50 -3.40
CA GLY A 100 -11.18 10.59 -4.66
C GLY A 100 -10.94 9.39 -5.59
N LYS A 101 -11.35 9.57 -6.84
CA LYS A 101 -11.14 8.60 -7.93
C LYS A 101 -9.66 8.41 -8.23
N VAL A 102 -9.34 7.32 -8.91
CA VAL A 102 -8.00 7.03 -9.42
C VAL A 102 -7.48 8.23 -10.23
N ARG A 103 -6.22 8.59 -9.96
CA ARG A 103 -5.42 9.56 -10.71
C ARG A 103 -4.01 9.02 -10.83
N SER A 104 -3.49 8.95 -12.05
CA SER A 104 -2.19 8.37 -12.36
C SER A 104 -1.20 9.44 -12.81
N ALA A 105 0.07 9.29 -12.41
CA ALA A 105 1.15 10.07 -12.98
C ALA A 105 1.35 9.70 -14.47
N PRO A 106 1.51 10.66 -15.38
CA PRO A 106 1.80 10.39 -16.79
C PRO A 106 3.05 9.51 -16.94
N ARG A 107 3.00 8.52 -17.85
CA ARG A 107 4.11 7.55 -18.03
C ARG A 107 5.44 8.23 -18.31
N ASP A 108 5.46 9.22 -19.21
CA ASP A 108 6.68 9.95 -19.58
C ASP A 108 7.35 10.62 -18.37
N ARG A 109 6.55 11.13 -17.43
CA ARG A 109 7.05 11.70 -16.18
C ARG A 109 7.64 10.63 -15.28
N VAL A 110 6.94 9.50 -15.14
CA VAL A 110 7.45 8.37 -14.36
C VAL A 110 8.78 7.87 -14.92
N ILE A 111 8.89 7.70 -16.24
CA ILE A 111 10.13 7.26 -16.88
C ILE A 111 11.27 8.24 -16.66
N ARG A 112 11.03 9.56 -16.81
CA ARG A 112 12.04 10.59 -16.52
C ARG A 112 12.53 10.52 -15.07
N HIS A 113 11.64 10.29 -14.12
CA HIS A 113 12.00 10.13 -12.71
C HIS A 113 12.84 8.87 -12.47
N VAL A 114 12.46 7.75 -13.08
CA VAL A 114 13.23 6.50 -12.98
C VAL A 114 14.62 6.67 -13.60
N GLN A 115 14.73 7.34 -14.74
CA GLN A 115 16.01 7.68 -15.37
C GLN A 115 16.88 8.54 -14.44
N ALA A 116 16.34 9.60 -13.86
CA ALA A 116 17.06 10.47 -12.94
C ALA A 116 17.54 9.72 -11.68
N LEU A 117 16.76 8.76 -11.16
CA LEU A 117 17.18 7.92 -10.05
C LEU A 117 18.30 6.95 -10.47
N ALA A 118 18.20 6.35 -11.65
CA ALA A 118 19.24 5.47 -12.18
C ALA A 118 20.58 6.22 -12.39
N GLU A 119 20.53 7.44 -12.93
CA GLU A 119 21.70 8.32 -13.12
C GLU A 119 22.37 8.70 -11.79
N ARG A 120 21.57 8.81 -10.72
CA ARG A 120 22.06 9.04 -9.35
C ARG A 120 22.57 7.77 -8.66
N GLY A 121 22.54 6.62 -9.34
CA GLY A 121 23.10 5.37 -8.85
C GLY A 121 22.15 4.52 -7.99
N PHE A 122 20.86 4.87 -7.88
CA PHE A 122 19.89 4.05 -7.16
C PHE A 122 19.71 2.70 -7.86
N LYS A 123 19.75 1.60 -7.08
CA LYS A 123 19.59 0.23 -7.60
C LYS A 123 18.18 -0.32 -7.46
N GLU A 124 17.43 0.13 -6.46
CA GLU A 124 16.01 -0.23 -6.27
C GLU A 124 15.12 1.00 -6.46
N ILE A 125 13.92 0.78 -7.00
CA ILE A 125 12.79 1.71 -6.90
C ILE A 125 11.56 0.98 -6.36
N VAL A 126 10.69 1.69 -5.65
CA VAL A 126 9.39 1.18 -5.22
C VAL A 126 8.29 1.97 -5.91
N LEU A 127 7.48 1.30 -6.74
CA LEU A 127 6.28 1.90 -7.32
C LEU A 127 5.15 1.80 -6.29
N SER A 128 4.64 2.97 -5.90
CA SER A 128 3.60 3.09 -4.88
C SER A 128 2.32 3.66 -5.48
N GLY A 129 1.20 3.07 -5.07
CA GLY A 129 -0.14 3.55 -5.36
C GLY A 129 -1.03 3.41 -4.14
N THR A 130 -2.17 4.10 -4.16
CA THR A 130 -3.26 3.78 -3.21
C THR A 130 -3.84 2.39 -3.52
N GLN A 131 -3.92 2.04 -4.80
CA GLN A 131 -4.26 0.72 -5.31
C GLN A 131 -3.49 0.56 -6.63
N LEU A 132 -2.25 0.05 -6.57
CA LEU A 132 -1.30 0.15 -7.69
C LEU A 132 -1.80 -0.52 -8.98
N SER A 133 -2.59 -1.59 -8.85
CA SER A 133 -3.25 -2.29 -9.95
C SER A 133 -4.19 -1.40 -10.80
N GLN A 134 -4.62 -0.24 -10.28
CA GLN A 134 -5.45 0.73 -11.00
C GLN A 134 -4.65 1.78 -11.76
N TYR A 135 -3.31 1.76 -11.71
CA TYR A 135 -2.51 2.69 -12.49
C TYR A 135 -2.90 2.64 -13.97
N GLY A 136 -3.12 3.82 -14.56
CA GLY A 136 -3.41 3.99 -15.98
C GLY A 136 -4.91 4.02 -16.33
N TRP A 137 -5.80 3.62 -15.43
CA TRP A 137 -7.25 3.53 -15.70
C TRP A 137 -7.88 4.88 -16.09
N ASP A 138 -7.33 5.99 -15.60
CA ASP A 138 -7.77 7.36 -15.89
C ASP A 138 -7.09 8.00 -17.11
N ILE A 139 -5.99 7.44 -17.60
CA ILE A 139 -5.16 8.01 -18.68
C ILE A 139 -5.04 7.12 -19.91
N GLY A 140 -5.88 6.07 -20.02
CA GLY A 140 -5.88 5.16 -21.16
C GLY A 140 -4.62 4.28 -21.26
N SER A 141 -4.07 3.89 -20.11
CA SER A 141 -2.88 3.03 -20.00
C SER A 141 -3.11 1.93 -18.96
N SER A 142 -2.10 1.12 -18.69
CA SER A 142 -2.09 0.11 -17.62
C SER A 142 -0.78 0.09 -16.82
N LEU A 143 -0.81 -0.55 -15.65
CA LEU A 143 0.40 -0.88 -14.89
C LEU A 143 1.37 -1.75 -15.72
N TYR A 144 0.83 -2.69 -16.50
CA TYR A 144 1.60 -3.53 -17.40
C TYR A 144 2.45 -2.70 -18.36
N GLU A 145 1.84 -1.72 -19.04
CA GLU A 145 2.55 -0.85 -19.98
C GLU A 145 3.57 0.07 -19.29
N LEU A 146 3.26 0.57 -18.09
CA LEU A 146 4.23 1.33 -17.31
C LEU A 146 5.47 0.49 -16.98
N LEU A 147 5.27 -0.76 -16.54
CA LEU A 147 6.38 -1.67 -16.24
C LEU A 147 7.22 -1.95 -17.48
N LEU A 148 6.59 -2.20 -18.63
CA LEU A 148 7.32 -2.37 -19.90
C LEU A 148 8.20 -1.15 -20.25
N ASP A 149 7.74 0.07 -19.97
CA ASP A 149 8.54 1.27 -20.22
C ASP A 149 9.67 1.44 -19.19
N ILE A 150 9.39 1.17 -17.91
CA ILE A 150 10.40 1.22 -16.84
C ILE A 150 11.52 0.21 -17.11
N LEU A 151 11.19 -0.98 -17.60
CA LEU A 151 12.16 -2.01 -17.93
C LEU A 151 13.10 -1.60 -19.08
N LYS A 152 12.78 -0.58 -19.88
CA LYS A 152 13.71 -0.03 -20.88
C LYS A 152 14.79 0.87 -20.25
N VAL A 153 14.57 1.37 -19.04
CA VAL A 153 15.54 2.21 -18.33
C VAL A 153 16.63 1.33 -17.72
N LYS A 154 17.90 1.62 -18.06
CA LYS A 154 19.07 0.91 -17.51
C LYS A 154 19.45 1.48 -16.14
N GLY A 155 20.12 0.67 -15.30
CA GLY A 155 20.70 1.11 -14.03
C GLY A 155 19.86 0.80 -12.79
N ILE A 156 18.54 0.58 -12.95
CA ILE A 156 17.66 0.04 -11.91
C ILE A 156 17.64 -1.49 -11.98
N GLU A 157 17.99 -2.14 -10.89
CA GLU A 157 18.13 -3.61 -10.81
C GLU A 157 16.95 -4.29 -10.10
N ILE A 158 16.24 -3.56 -9.22
CA ILE A 158 15.07 -4.04 -8.49
C ILE A 158 13.92 -3.03 -8.61
N ILE A 159 12.77 -3.49 -9.06
CA ILE A 159 11.51 -2.75 -9.12
C ILE A 159 10.54 -3.45 -8.19
N ARG A 160 10.15 -2.78 -7.10
CA ARG A 160 9.20 -3.32 -6.13
C ARG A 160 7.84 -2.69 -6.30
N LEU A 161 6.80 -3.49 -6.16
CA LEU A 161 5.42 -3.07 -6.35
C LEU A 161 4.70 -3.02 -5.00
N SER A 162 3.98 -1.93 -4.72
CA SER A 162 3.11 -1.84 -3.56
C SER A 162 1.82 -2.66 -3.71
N SER A 163 0.90 -2.53 -2.76
CA SER A 163 -0.35 -3.28 -2.69
C SER A 163 -1.19 -3.27 -3.96
N MET A 164 -1.72 -4.44 -4.31
CA MET A 164 -2.58 -4.69 -5.47
C MET A 164 -3.85 -5.45 -5.08
N HIS A 165 -4.88 -5.32 -5.90
CA HIS A 165 -6.18 -5.94 -5.68
C HIS A 165 -6.29 -7.16 -6.59
N VAL A 166 -6.59 -8.32 -6.02
CA VAL A 166 -6.54 -9.60 -6.75
C VAL A 166 -7.44 -9.62 -7.98
N ALA A 167 -8.69 -9.17 -7.85
CA ALA A 167 -9.62 -9.10 -8.99
C ALA A 167 -9.22 -8.12 -10.12
N GLU A 168 -8.12 -7.38 -9.97
CA GLU A 168 -7.61 -6.43 -10.98
C GLU A 168 -6.33 -6.94 -11.67
N LEU A 169 -5.87 -8.16 -11.34
CA LEU A 169 -4.66 -8.75 -11.88
C LEU A 169 -5.00 -9.70 -13.04
N ASP A 170 -4.69 -9.29 -14.26
CA ASP A 170 -4.78 -10.16 -15.43
C ASP A 170 -3.50 -11.01 -15.61
N HIS A 171 -3.59 -12.05 -16.43
CA HIS A 171 -2.46 -12.94 -16.70
C HIS A 171 -1.28 -12.23 -17.38
N ARG A 172 -1.49 -11.19 -18.19
CA ARG A 172 -0.39 -10.49 -18.87
C ARG A 172 0.48 -9.75 -17.86
N LEU A 173 -0.13 -9.08 -16.90
CA LEU A 173 0.55 -8.42 -15.79
C LEU A 173 1.25 -9.43 -14.88
N LEU A 174 0.56 -10.51 -14.52
CA LEU A 174 1.13 -11.55 -13.66
C LEU A 174 2.33 -12.22 -14.33
N ASP A 175 2.20 -12.65 -15.59
CA ASP A 175 3.28 -13.27 -16.36
C ASP A 175 4.51 -12.35 -16.45
N LEU A 176 4.31 -11.04 -16.68
CA LEU A 176 5.42 -10.07 -16.67
C LEU A 176 6.12 -10.02 -15.31
N ILE A 177 5.38 -9.90 -14.21
CA ILE A 177 5.96 -9.77 -12.86
C ILE A 177 6.71 -11.04 -12.45
N VAL A 178 6.17 -12.22 -12.78
CA VAL A 178 6.77 -13.50 -12.35
C VAL A 178 7.90 -13.98 -13.26
N SER A 179 8.02 -13.45 -14.49
CA SER A 179 9.10 -13.82 -15.42
C SER A 179 10.26 -12.82 -15.47
N GLU A 180 10.04 -11.57 -15.08
CA GLU A 180 11.07 -10.53 -15.12
C GLU A 180 11.90 -10.49 -13.82
N ASP A 181 13.20 -10.73 -13.95
CA ASP A 181 14.14 -10.74 -12.83
C ASP A 181 14.26 -9.37 -12.15
N ARG A 182 14.17 -8.28 -12.90
CA ARG A 182 14.26 -6.93 -12.33
C ARG A 182 13.02 -6.54 -11.53
N ILE A 183 11.89 -7.22 -11.69
CA ILE A 183 10.73 -7.02 -10.81
C ILE A 183 10.91 -7.94 -9.59
N ALA A 184 10.81 -7.36 -8.40
CA ALA A 184 11.02 -8.09 -7.16
C ALA A 184 10.02 -9.25 -7.03
N PRO A 185 10.45 -10.46 -6.60
CA PRO A 185 9.56 -11.58 -6.28
C PRO A 185 8.80 -11.31 -4.98
N HIS A 186 7.92 -10.32 -5.01
CA HIS A 186 7.15 -9.85 -3.87
C HIS A 186 5.80 -9.31 -4.37
N PHE A 187 4.73 -9.81 -3.76
CA PHE A 187 3.39 -9.27 -3.93
C PHE A 187 2.83 -8.93 -2.56
N HIS A 188 2.14 -7.79 -2.50
CA HIS A 188 1.22 -7.50 -1.41
C HIS A 188 -0.19 -7.50 -1.98
N LEU A 189 -0.96 -8.56 -1.68
CA LEU A 189 -2.29 -8.79 -2.22
C LEU A 189 -3.32 -8.60 -1.11
N SER A 190 -4.21 -7.64 -1.24
CA SER A 190 -5.18 -7.35 -0.18
C SER A 190 -6.32 -8.39 -0.16
N LEU A 191 -6.31 -9.35 0.78
CA LEU A 191 -7.39 -10.33 1.00
C LEU A 191 -8.55 -9.77 1.84
N GLN A 192 -8.22 -9.14 2.97
CA GLN A 192 -9.12 -8.57 3.99
C GLN A 192 -9.89 -9.59 4.86
N SER A 193 -10.42 -10.67 4.30
CA SER A 193 -11.03 -11.81 5.01
C SER A 193 -10.98 -13.04 4.10
N ALA A 194 -11.10 -14.26 4.63
CA ALA A 194 -11.23 -15.46 3.80
C ALA A 194 -12.60 -16.15 3.90
N SER A 195 -13.59 -15.50 4.53
CA SER A 195 -14.97 -15.94 4.43
C SER A 195 -15.64 -15.27 3.23
N ASP A 196 -16.15 -16.07 2.29
CA ASP A 196 -16.83 -15.55 1.09
C ASP A 196 -18.06 -14.70 1.43
N ARG A 197 -18.74 -15.00 2.55
CA ARG A 197 -19.84 -14.19 3.05
C ARG A 197 -19.36 -12.79 3.45
N VAL A 198 -18.25 -12.72 4.20
CA VAL A 198 -17.66 -11.45 4.65
C VAL A 198 -17.05 -10.69 3.47
N LEU A 199 -16.33 -11.37 2.57
CA LEU A 199 -15.79 -10.78 1.33
C LEU A 199 -16.88 -10.14 0.46
N LYS A 200 -18.04 -10.80 0.35
CA LYS A 200 -19.22 -10.24 -0.33
C LYS A 200 -19.74 -8.98 0.36
N LEU A 201 -19.86 -8.99 1.70
CA LEU A 201 -20.25 -7.80 2.47
C LEU A 201 -19.22 -6.68 2.42
N MET A 202 -17.95 -7.02 2.21
CA MET A 202 -16.86 -6.08 2.01
C MET A 202 -16.83 -5.46 0.59
N GLU A 203 -17.67 -5.96 -0.33
CA GLU A 203 -17.67 -5.60 -1.77
C GLU A 203 -16.29 -5.83 -2.42
N ARG A 204 -15.66 -6.98 -2.15
CA ARG A 204 -14.35 -7.34 -2.72
C ARG A 204 -14.42 -7.79 -4.17
N GLY A 205 -15.52 -8.43 -4.58
CA GLY A 205 -15.70 -8.91 -5.96
C GLY A 205 -14.80 -10.07 -6.33
N TYR A 206 -14.37 -10.85 -5.34
CA TYR A 206 -13.71 -12.14 -5.48
C TYR A 206 -13.99 -13.00 -4.22
N THR A 207 -13.73 -14.29 -4.32
CA THR A 207 -13.82 -15.32 -3.28
C THR A 207 -12.44 -15.69 -2.74
N ALA A 208 -12.39 -16.36 -1.59
CA ALA A 208 -11.14 -16.89 -1.04
C ALA A 208 -10.48 -17.90 -2.00
N GLY A 209 -11.29 -18.69 -2.73
CA GLY A 209 -10.81 -19.63 -3.75
C GLY A 209 -10.09 -18.93 -4.91
N GLU A 210 -10.71 -17.90 -5.49
CA GLU A 210 -10.09 -17.09 -6.56
C GLU A 210 -8.79 -16.41 -6.09
N PHE A 211 -8.73 -15.99 -4.82
CA PHE A 211 -7.49 -15.48 -4.23
C PHE A 211 -6.40 -16.55 -4.20
N GLU A 212 -6.72 -17.76 -3.73
CA GLU A 212 -5.79 -18.87 -3.64
C GLU A 212 -5.30 -19.32 -5.03
N GLU A 213 -6.15 -19.29 -6.05
CA GLU A 213 -5.79 -19.59 -7.44
C GLU A 213 -4.70 -18.63 -7.96
N ILE A 214 -4.85 -17.32 -7.71
CA ILE A 214 -3.84 -16.33 -8.11
C ILE A 214 -2.53 -16.53 -7.34
N VAL A 215 -2.59 -16.83 -6.04
CA VAL A 215 -1.39 -17.14 -5.25
C VAL A 215 -0.69 -18.39 -5.79
N GLY A 216 -1.44 -19.46 -6.08
CA GLY A 216 -0.92 -20.68 -6.68
C GLY A 216 -0.31 -20.44 -8.06
N TYR A 217 -0.94 -19.61 -8.89
CA TYR A 217 -0.42 -19.20 -10.19
C TYR A 217 0.93 -18.48 -10.08
N ILE A 218 1.08 -17.57 -9.12
CA ILE A 218 2.32 -16.83 -8.88
C ILE A 218 3.42 -17.78 -8.39
N LEU A 219 3.13 -18.59 -7.37
CA LEU A 219 4.14 -19.45 -6.73
C LEU A 219 4.56 -20.64 -7.61
N SER A 220 3.69 -21.14 -8.48
CA SER A 220 4.05 -22.17 -9.46
C SER A 220 5.06 -21.68 -10.50
N ARG A 221 5.05 -20.39 -10.83
CA ARG A 221 5.98 -19.77 -11.79
C ARG A 221 7.24 -19.21 -11.13
N ARG A 222 7.10 -18.64 -9.94
CA ARG A 222 8.20 -18.03 -9.19
C ARG A 222 8.10 -18.36 -7.70
N GLY A 223 8.52 -19.58 -7.35
CA GLY A 223 8.30 -20.18 -6.03
C GLY A 223 9.06 -19.55 -4.84
N ASN A 224 9.99 -18.63 -5.10
CA ASN A 224 10.65 -17.81 -4.07
C ASN A 224 9.90 -16.51 -3.75
N THR A 225 8.75 -16.26 -4.38
CA THR A 225 7.95 -15.04 -4.20
C THR A 225 7.37 -14.93 -2.80
N ALA A 226 7.57 -13.78 -2.16
CA ALA A 226 6.89 -13.42 -0.92
C ALA A 226 5.47 -12.91 -1.20
N ILE A 227 4.48 -13.54 -0.59
CA ILE A 227 3.08 -13.09 -0.64
C ILE A 227 2.71 -12.50 0.72
N GLY A 228 2.47 -11.20 0.76
CA GLY A 228 1.88 -10.50 1.89
C GLY A 228 0.40 -10.23 1.69
N THR A 229 -0.36 -10.12 2.77
CA THR A 229 -1.77 -9.71 2.71
C THR A 229 -2.19 -8.90 3.93
N ASP A 230 -3.27 -8.14 3.78
CA ASP A 230 -4.01 -7.51 4.88
C ASP A 230 -5.19 -8.40 5.31
N ILE A 231 -5.49 -8.44 6.62
CA ILE A 231 -6.66 -9.09 7.21
C ILE A 231 -7.33 -8.10 8.19
N ILE A 232 -8.64 -7.95 8.10
CA ILE A 232 -9.47 -7.16 9.01
C ILE A 232 -10.27 -8.13 9.89
N ALA A 233 -9.98 -8.14 11.18
CA ALA A 233 -10.68 -8.99 12.13
C ALA A 233 -11.90 -8.28 12.76
N GLY A 234 -13.03 -8.97 12.82
CA GLY A 234 -14.26 -8.49 13.44
C GLY A 234 -15.01 -7.46 12.61
N PHE A 235 -15.07 -7.69 11.30
CA PHE A 235 -15.95 -6.93 10.41
C PHE A 235 -17.41 -7.00 10.93
N PRO A 236 -18.26 -5.96 10.75
CA PRO A 236 -19.64 -6.02 11.20
C PRO A 236 -20.36 -7.29 10.71
N THR A 237 -21.11 -7.94 11.59
CA THR A 237 -21.77 -9.23 11.37
C THR A 237 -20.87 -10.47 11.25
N GLU A 238 -19.54 -10.36 11.37
CA GLU A 238 -18.62 -11.51 11.31
C GLU A 238 -18.87 -12.49 12.48
N SER A 239 -19.37 -13.67 12.15
CA SER A 239 -19.63 -14.76 13.09
C SER A 239 -18.35 -15.50 13.46
N GLU A 240 -18.45 -16.45 14.39
CA GLU A 240 -17.35 -17.36 14.75
C GLU A 240 -16.92 -18.20 13.55
N LYS A 241 -17.88 -18.78 12.82
CA LYS A 241 -17.63 -19.57 11.60
C LYS A 241 -16.86 -18.78 10.53
N ASP A 242 -17.22 -17.53 10.27
CA ASP A 242 -16.51 -16.73 9.26
C ASP A 242 -15.05 -16.43 9.67
N PHE A 243 -14.82 -16.29 10.97
CA PHE A 243 -13.48 -16.11 11.51
C PHE A 243 -12.68 -17.42 11.44
N GLU A 244 -13.28 -18.57 11.76
CA GLU A 244 -12.66 -19.89 11.61
C GLU A 244 -12.28 -20.20 10.16
N GLU A 245 -13.15 -19.85 9.19
CA GLU A 245 -12.86 -19.93 7.75
C GLU A 245 -11.63 -19.10 7.41
N THR A 246 -11.56 -17.85 7.92
CA THR A 246 -10.42 -16.96 7.71
C THR A 246 -9.14 -17.53 8.32
N LEU A 247 -9.20 -17.99 9.57
CA LEU A 247 -8.05 -18.54 10.30
C LEU A 247 -7.49 -19.78 9.58
N THR A 248 -8.36 -20.73 9.24
CA THR A 248 -7.98 -21.96 8.52
C THR A 248 -7.34 -21.65 7.17
N PHE A 249 -7.89 -20.66 6.44
CA PHE A 249 -7.34 -20.25 5.16
C PHE A 249 -5.94 -19.66 5.29
N VAL A 250 -5.72 -18.72 6.23
CA VAL A 250 -4.41 -18.10 6.41
C VAL A 250 -3.36 -19.07 6.95
N GLU A 251 -3.76 -20.11 7.69
CA GLU A 251 -2.88 -21.20 8.10
C GLU A 251 -2.47 -22.10 6.92
N ARG A 252 -3.37 -22.36 5.97
CA ARG A 252 -3.10 -23.20 4.80
C ARG A 252 -2.24 -22.51 3.75
N VAL A 253 -2.60 -21.27 3.39
CA VAL A 253 -1.99 -20.55 2.27
C VAL A 253 -0.55 -20.13 2.63
N PRO A 254 0.42 -20.28 1.71
CA PRO A 254 1.84 -20.01 1.98
C PRO A 254 2.18 -18.50 1.96
N PHE A 255 1.57 -17.74 2.87
CA PHE A 255 1.91 -16.34 3.09
C PHE A 255 3.32 -16.18 3.68
N ALA A 256 4.01 -15.12 3.27
CA ALA A 256 5.27 -14.69 3.87
C ALA A 256 5.05 -13.83 5.12
N TYR A 257 3.96 -13.06 5.14
CA TYR A 257 3.53 -12.24 6.26
C TYR A 257 2.07 -11.80 6.12
N LEU A 258 1.46 -11.44 7.24
CA LEU A 258 0.13 -10.87 7.36
C LEU A 258 0.24 -9.47 8.00
N HIS A 259 -0.61 -8.55 7.56
CA HIS A 259 -0.92 -7.32 8.28
C HIS A 259 -2.32 -7.45 8.85
N VAL A 260 -2.41 -7.53 10.18
CA VAL A 260 -3.66 -7.78 10.89
C VAL A 260 -4.15 -6.50 11.53
N PHE A 261 -5.39 -6.13 11.24
CA PHE A 261 -6.03 -4.94 11.81
C PHE A 261 -7.38 -5.31 12.41
N PRO A 262 -7.77 -4.79 13.58
CA PRO A 262 -9.16 -4.86 14.00
C PRO A 262 -10.02 -3.96 13.09
N TYR A 263 -11.27 -4.36 12.84
CA TYR A 263 -12.21 -3.48 12.17
C TYR A 263 -12.34 -2.15 12.92
N SER A 264 -12.17 -1.06 12.18
CA SER A 264 -12.31 0.30 12.65
C SER A 264 -13.53 0.93 11.99
N ASP A 265 -14.48 1.38 12.80
CA ASP A 265 -15.70 2.00 12.30
C ASP A 265 -15.38 3.42 11.80
N ARG A 266 -15.37 3.59 10.48
CA ARG A 266 -15.05 4.87 9.83
C ARG A 266 -16.33 5.55 9.33
N PRO A 267 -16.46 6.88 9.50
CA PRO A 267 -17.60 7.61 8.99
C PRO A 267 -17.71 7.47 7.46
N PHE A 268 -18.93 7.62 6.94
CA PHE A 268 -19.27 7.56 5.49
C PHE A 268 -19.06 6.19 4.81
N THR A 269 -18.50 5.21 5.50
CA THR A 269 -18.31 3.87 4.95
C THR A 269 -19.62 3.07 5.03
N LYS A 270 -19.94 2.27 4.02
CA LYS A 270 -21.17 1.45 4.02
C LYS A 270 -21.19 0.46 5.20
N ALA A 271 -20.03 -0.04 5.62
CA ALA A 271 -19.89 -0.95 6.74
C ALA A 271 -20.26 -0.27 8.08
N SER A 272 -20.23 1.06 8.17
CA SER A 272 -20.56 1.76 9.42
C SER A 272 -22.02 1.56 9.83
N SER A 273 -22.94 1.41 8.87
CA SER A 273 -24.36 1.15 9.14
C SER A 273 -24.67 -0.32 9.44
N LEU A 274 -23.77 -1.25 9.14
CA LEU A 274 -24.00 -2.68 9.37
C LEU A 274 -24.06 -3.02 10.88
N LYS A 275 -25.00 -3.89 11.25
CA LYS A 275 -25.23 -4.38 12.61
C LYS A 275 -25.54 -5.89 12.60
N PRO A 276 -25.21 -6.64 13.67
CA PRO A 276 -24.52 -6.19 14.88
C PRO A 276 -23.03 -5.91 14.63
N LYS A 277 -22.44 -5.04 15.46
CA LYS A 277 -20.97 -4.87 15.49
C LYS A 277 -20.37 -5.97 16.36
N VAL A 278 -19.18 -6.44 15.99
CA VAL A 278 -18.43 -7.40 16.80
C VAL A 278 -17.87 -6.70 18.05
N PRO A 279 -18.07 -7.25 19.26
CA PRO A 279 -17.54 -6.66 20.49
C PRO A 279 -16.01 -6.48 20.46
N GLU A 280 -15.51 -5.42 21.09
CA GLU A 280 -14.08 -5.10 21.10
C GLU A 280 -13.22 -6.23 21.70
N ALA A 281 -13.71 -6.92 22.74
CA ALA A 281 -13.02 -8.07 23.33
C ALA A 281 -12.80 -9.21 22.30
N VAL A 282 -13.84 -9.53 21.53
CA VAL A 282 -13.78 -10.56 20.47
C VAL A 282 -12.83 -10.12 19.35
N LYS A 283 -12.85 -8.85 18.95
CA LYS A 283 -11.89 -8.33 17.95
C LYS A 283 -10.44 -8.48 18.42
N LYS A 284 -10.15 -8.15 19.68
CA LYS A 284 -8.81 -8.27 20.27
C LYS A 284 -8.33 -9.72 20.29
N GLU A 285 -9.20 -10.65 20.68
CA GLU A 285 -8.90 -12.07 20.66
C GLU A 285 -8.60 -12.58 19.25
N ARG A 286 -9.44 -12.25 18.27
CA ARG A 286 -9.25 -12.62 16.86
C ARG A 286 -7.96 -12.06 16.27
N VAL A 287 -7.65 -10.79 16.56
CA VAL A 287 -6.37 -10.17 16.15
C VAL A 287 -5.19 -10.92 16.76
N LYS A 288 -5.26 -11.27 18.04
CA LYS A 288 -4.19 -12.03 18.72
C LYS A 288 -3.93 -13.36 18.02
N LEU A 289 -4.98 -14.15 17.74
CA LEU A 289 -4.86 -15.43 17.05
C LEU A 289 -4.24 -15.29 15.66
N LEU A 290 -4.66 -14.28 14.89
CA LEU A 290 -4.10 -14.02 13.55
C LEU A 290 -2.62 -13.57 13.61
N LEU A 291 -2.22 -12.82 14.64
CA LEU A 291 -0.82 -12.45 14.85
C LEU A 291 0.05 -13.66 15.22
N GLU A 292 -0.48 -14.61 16.00
CA GLU A 292 0.20 -15.89 16.25
C GLU A 292 0.40 -16.70 14.95
N VAL A 293 -0.57 -16.64 14.01
CA VAL A 293 -0.39 -17.23 12.67
C VAL A 293 0.67 -16.47 11.86
N ASP A 294 0.66 -15.14 11.87
CA ASP A 294 1.65 -14.31 11.17
C ASP A 294 3.09 -14.65 11.61
N GLU A 295 3.32 -14.78 12.92
CA GLU A 295 4.64 -15.14 13.46
C GLU A 295 5.14 -16.47 12.90
N ARG A 296 4.28 -17.51 12.92
CA ARG A 296 4.59 -18.83 12.34
C ARG A 296 4.85 -18.73 10.83
N LYS A 297 4.05 -17.95 10.08
CA LYS A 297 4.23 -17.76 8.64
C LYS A 297 5.53 -17.06 8.28
N ARG A 298 5.91 -16.02 9.03
CA ARG A 298 7.20 -15.36 8.86
C ARG A 298 8.36 -16.30 9.15
N GLU A 299 8.26 -17.14 10.17
CA GLU A 299 9.28 -18.15 10.48
C GLU A 299 9.37 -19.21 9.37
N GLU A 300 8.25 -19.77 8.92
CA GLU A 300 8.19 -20.71 7.80
C GLU A 300 8.84 -20.15 6.54
N PHE A 301 8.54 -18.89 6.21
CA PHE A 301 9.09 -18.22 5.04
C PHE A 301 10.60 -17.98 5.18
N ARG A 302 11.08 -17.53 6.36
CA ARG A 302 12.53 -17.42 6.64
C ARG A 302 13.22 -18.78 6.48
N ARG A 303 12.72 -19.81 7.15
CA ARG A 303 13.28 -21.16 7.13
C ARG A 303 13.34 -21.75 5.72
N LYS A 304 12.30 -21.55 4.90
CA LYS A 304 12.26 -22.00 3.50
C LYS A 304 13.34 -21.34 2.64
N ASN A 305 13.88 -20.20 3.05
CA ASN A 305 14.85 -19.44 2.29
C ASN A 305 16.30 -19.60 2.77
N VAL A 306 16.54 -20.26 3.90
CA VAL A 306 17.90 -20.61 4.37
C VAL A 306 18.66 -21.38 3.30
N GLY A 307 19.94 -21.04 3.11
CA GLY A 307 20.85 -21.62 2.12
C GLY A 307 20.67 -21.09 0.70
N LYS A 308 19.69 -20.23 0.44
CA LYS A 308 19.47 -19.64 -0.90
C LYS A 308 20.31 -18.38 -1.07
N ARG A 309 20.82 -18.21 -2.30
CA ARG A 309 21.42 -16.97 -2.78
C ARG A 309 20.34 -16.01 -3.25
N LEU A 310 20.34 -14.79 -2.74
CA LEU A 310 19.39 -13.75 -3.12
C LEU A 310 20.11 -12.41 -3.26
N ARG A 311 19.58 -11.56 -4.14
CA ARG A 311 19.99 -10.15 -4.19
C ARG A 311 19.36 -9.39 -3.04
N ALA A 312 20.08 -8.43 -2.46
CA ALA A 312 19.59 -7.58 -1.38
C ALA A 312 20.06 -6.13 -1.54
N ILE A 313 19.16 -5.18 -1.25
CA ILE A 313 19.50 -3.76 -1.19
C ILE A 313 19.87 -3.38 0.24
N VAL A 314 21.02 -2.74 0.43
CA VAL A 314 21.45 -2.29 1.76
C VAL A 314 20.64 -1.06 2.16
N LEU A 315 19.91 -1.16 3.27
CA LEU A 315 19.06 -0.09 3.78
C LEU A 315 19.85 0.96 4.59
N GLY A 316 20.98 0.53 5.15
CA GLY A 316 21.75 1.25 6.17
C GLY A 316 21.59 0.63 7.56
N ASN A 317 22.33 1.15 8.55
CA ASN A 317 22.30 0.67 9.93
C ASN A 317 22.53 -0.85 10.09
N GLY A 318 23.38 -1.43 9.24
CA GLY A 318 23.70 -2.86 9.25
C GLY A 318 22.58 -3.78 8.76
N LYS A 319 21.60 -3.25 8.00
CA LYS A 319 20.48 -4.02 7.46
C LYS A 319 20.42 -3.95 5.93
N ALA A 320 19.94 -5.04 5.33
CA ALA A 320 19.58 -5.12 3.92
C ALA A 320 18.22 -5.78 3.74
N LEU A 321 17.53 -5.48 2.64
CA LEU A 321 16.26 -6.10 2.25
C LEU A 321 16.47 -6.93 0.99
N THR A 322 16.18 -8.23 1.06
CA THR A 322 16.28 -9.10 -0.12
C THR A 322 15.22 -8.77 -1.16
N GLU A 323 15.44 -9.20 -2.39
CA GLU A 323 14.48 -9.07 -3.49
C GLU A 323 13.13 -9.72 -3.14
N ASN A 324 13.13 -10.84 -2.41
CA ASN A 324 11.93 -11.50 -1.89
C ASN A 324 11.48 -11.03 -0.50
N TYR A 325 11.87 -9.81 -0.09
CA TYR A 325 11.30 -9.12 1.06
C TYR A 325 11.64 -9.69 2.45
N LEU A 326 12.83 -10.26 2.60
CA LEU A 326 13.42 -10.62 3.89
C LEU A 326 14.40 -9.54 4.34
N GLU A 327 14.25 -9.07 5.57
CA GLU A 327 15.27 -8.23 6.21
C GLU A 327 16.40 -9.11 6.75
N VAL A 328 17.64 -8.73 6.46
CA VAL A 328 18.85 -9.43 6.89
C VAL A 328 19.85 -8.47 7.48
N GLU A 329 20.66 -8.96 8.41
CA GLU A 329 21.78 -8.22 8.96
C GLU A 329 23.02 -8.37 8.07
N VAL A 330 23.70 -7.25 7.81
CA VAL A 330 24.87 -7.18 6.93
C VAL A 330 25.93 -6.25 7.53
N LYS A 331 27.21 -6.52 7.25
CA LYS A 331 28.35 -5.72 7.76
C LYS A 331 29.27 -5.32 6.62
N GLY A 332 29.85 -4.12 6.72
CA GLY A 332 30.87 -3.65 5.77
C GLY A 332 30.34 -3.17 4.41
N HIS A 333 29.03 -2.97 4.28
CA HIS A 333 28.40 -2.51 3.04
C HIS A 333 27.89 -1.08 3.14
N THR A 334 27.81 -0.41 1.98
CA THR A 334 27.36 0.98 1.89
C THR A 334 25.83 1.03 1.69
N PRO A 335 25.10 1.95 2.35
CA PRO A 335 23.68 2.14 2.08
C PRO A 335 23.40 2.37 0.58
N GLY A 336 22.40 1.66 0.04
CA GLY A 336 22.02 1.70 -1.38
C GLY A 336 22.79 0.74 -2.28
N GLU A 337 23.81 0.05 -1.76
CA GLU A 337 24.53 -1.01 -2.47
C GLU A 337 23.62 -2.22 -2.73
N LEU A 338 23.71 -2.79 -3.93
CA LEU A 338 23.07 -4.07 -4.26
C LEU A 338 24.11 -5.18 -4.05
N ILE A 339 23.79 -6.13 -3.19
CA ILE A 339 24.68 -7.21 -2.79
C ILE A 339 24.02 -8.57 -3.02
N GLU A 340 24.82 -9.64 -3.08
CA GLU A 340 24.33 -11.02 -2.98
C GLU A 340 24.52 -11.52 -1.55
N VAL A 341 23.48 -12.11 -0.97
CA VAL A 341 23.50 -12.73 0.36
C VAL A 341 23.12 -14.21 0.25
N VAL A 342 23.72 -15.04 1.11
CA VAL A 342 23.26 -16.40 1.38
C VAL A 342 22.54 -16.38 2.72
N LEU A 343 21.25 -16.75 2.72
CA LEU A 343 20.38 -16.69 3.90
C LEU A 343 20.60 -17.82 4.90
#